data_AF-X1H4I2-F1
#
_entry.id   AF-X1H4I2-F1
#
_cell.length_a   1.000
_cell.length_b   1.000
_cell.length_c   1.000
_cell.angle_alpha   90.00
_cell.angle_beta   90.00
_cell.angle_gamma   90.00
#
_symmetry.space_group_name_H-M   'P 1'
#
loop_
_entity.id
_entity.type
_entity.pdbx_description
1 polymer ?
#
loop_
_entity_poly.entity_id
_entity_poly.type
_entity_poly.pdbx_seq_one_letter_code
_entity_poly.pdbx_strand_id
1 'polypeptide(L)'
;YVEESNEIIKQDLPITIETMSRAAVLEEPELARLAVGLPKDLQEFRIVKIGDIDKQVDGGTHIKHLKEIGEIEIIKTVNKGKNNRRLYFVLK
;
A
#
# COMPACT_ATOMS: atom_id res chain seq x y z
N TYR A 1 6.17 6.78 -12.54
CA TYR A 1 5.59 5.55 -11.95
C TYR A 1 6.71 4.63 -11.51
N VAL A 2 7.24 3.73 -12.34
CA VAL A 2 8.20 2.73 -11.84
C VAL A 2 9.58 3.29 -11.53
N GLU A 3 10.08 4.26 -12.30
CA GLU A 3 11.34 4.94 -11.96
C GLU A 3 11.28 5.60 -10.58
N GLU A 4 10.27 6.44 -10.34
CA GLU A 4 9.98 7.06 -9.05
C GLU A 4 9.76 6.03 -7.92
N SER A 5 9.03 4.93 -8.18
CA SER A 5 8.88 3.85 -7.19
C SER A 5 10.23 3.20 -6.84
N ASN A 6 11.10 2.98 -7.83
CA ASN A 6 12.45 2.45 -7.60
C ASN A 6 13.36 3.45 -6.88
N GLU A 7 13.19 4.76 -7.10
CA GLU A 7 13.88 5.80 -6.33
C GLU A 7 13.46 5.77 -4.87
N ILE A 8 12.15 5.63 -4.60
CA ILE A 8 11.61 5.47 -3.24
C ILE A 8 12.16 4.20 -2.58
N ILE A 9 12.20 3.08 -3.31
CA ILE A 9 12.74 1.82 -2.79
C ILE A 9 14.19 1.99 -2.33
N LYS A 10 15.00 2.73 -3.10
CA LYS A 10 16.42 3.01 -2.76
C LYS A 10 16.59 3.86 -1.50
N GLN A 11 15.55 4.57 -1.04
CA GLN A 11 15.59 5.32 0.22
C GLN A 11 15.52 4.42 1.46
N ASP A 12 15.23 3.12 1.29
CA ASP A 12 15.23 2.10 2.36
C ASP A 12 14.36 2.47 3.58
N LEU A 13 13.19 3.06 3.31
CA LEU A 13 12.28 3.43 4.39
C LEU A 13 11.76 2.19 5.13
N PRO A 14 11.57 2.28 6.46
CA PRO A 14 10.98 1.20 7.23
C PRO A 14 9.49 1.07 6.93
N ILE A 15 9.02 -0.17 6.91
CA ILE A 15 7.61 -0.51 6.93
C ILE A 15 7.21 -0.77 8.38
N THR A 16 6.26 0.03 8.86
CA THR A 16 5.73 -0.07 10.22
C THR A 16 4.31 -0.59 10.18
N ILE A 17 3.98 -1.39 11.19
CA ILE A 17 2.66 -1.99 11.34
C ILE A 17 2.12 -1.52 12.68
N GLU A 18 0.95 -0.90 12.65
CA GLU A 18 0.22 -0.49 13.84
C GLU A 18 -1.21 -1.03 13.80
N THR A 19 -1.83 -1.13 14.97
CA THR A 19 -3.24 -1.48 15.08
C THR A 19 -4.01 -0.22 15.43
N MET A 20 -5.05 0.08 14.65
CA MET A 20 -5.96 1.20 14.89
C MET A 20 -7.38 0.72 15.11
N SER A 21 -8.11 1.40 16.00
CA SER A 21 -9.53 1.11 16.21
C SER A 21 -10.35 1.55 15.00
N ARG A 22 -11.51 0.93 14.82
CA ARG A 22 -12.47 1.31 13.77
C ARG A 22 -12.87 2.77 13.87
N ALA A 23 -13.05 3.29 15.08
CA ALA A 23 -13.37 4.70 15.28
C ALA A 23 -12.27 5.61 14.70
N ALA A 24 -11.01 5.36 15.05
CA ALA A 24 -9.89 6.16 14.56
C ALA A 24 -9.70 6.04 13.04
N VAL A 25 -9.90 4.84 12.46
CA VAL A 25 -9.85 4.64 11.01
C VAL A 25 -10.95 5.41 10.27
N LEU A 26 -12.14 5.50 10.86
CA LEU A 26 -13.27 6.23 10.26
C LEU A 26 -13.09 7.75 10.32
N GLU A 27 -12.24 8.26 11.22
CA GLU A 27 -11.88 9.68 11.28
C GLU A 27 -10.90 10.09 10.16
N GLU A 28 -10.12 9.15 9.63
CA GLU A 28 -9.18 9.38 8.52
C GLU A 28 -9.84 9.01 7.16
N PRO A 29 -10.18 9.98 6.28
CA PRO A 29 -10.94 9.70 5.06
C PRO A 29 -10.32 8.66 4.12
N GLU A 30 -8.99 8.68 3.98
CA GLU A 30 -8.25 7.76 3.10
C GLU A 30 -8.31 6.31 3.63
N LEU A 31 -8.16 6.10 4.94
CA LEU A 31 -8.28 4.78 5.57
C LEU A 31 -9.73 4.31 5.63
N ALA A 32 -10.66 5.23 5.92
CA ALA A 32 -12.08 4.95 5.92
C ALA A 32 -12.53 4.38 4.57
N ARG A 33 -12.05 4.94 3.45
CA ARG A 33 -12.35 4.48 2.09
C ARG A 33 -11.93 3.03 1.86
N LEU A 34 -10.80 2.61 2.42
CA LEU A 34 -10.30 1.23 2.34
C LEU A 34 -11.10 0.28 3.26
N ALA A 35 -11.59 0.78 4.40
CA ALA A 35 -12.34 0.01 5.37
C ALA A 35 -13.84 -0.16 5.06
N VAL A 36 -14.42 0.58 4.11
CA VAL A 36 -15.87 0.58 3.80
C VAL A 36 -16.42 -0.83 3.52
N GLY A 37 -15.62 -1.69 2.87
CA GLY A 37 -16.04 -3.04 2.50
C GLY A 37 -15.87 -4.10 3.60
N LEU A 38 -15.27 -3.75 4.74
CA LEU A 38 -14.91 -4.71 5.78
C LEU A 38 -16.05 -4.93 6.79
N PRO A 39 -16.15 -6.14 7.37
CA PRO A 39 -17.19 -6.48 8.35
C PRO A 39 -17.31 -5.46 9.49
N LYS A 40 -18.53 -5.21 9.97
CA LYS A 40 -18.81 -4.17 10.98
C LYS A 40 -18.33 -4.54 12.38
N ASP A 41 -18.25 -5.83 12.65
CA ASP A 41 -17.76 -6.46 13.86
C ASP A 41 -16.24 -6.36 14.02
N LEU A 42 -15.51 -6.15 12.93
CA LEU A 42 -14.07 -5.86 12.98
C LEU A 42 -13.84 -4.46 13.59
N GLN A 43 -13.38 -4.45 14.85
CA GLN A 43 -13.11 -3.23 15.63
C GLN A 43 -11.67 -2.78 15.57
N GLU A 44 -10.75 -3.66 15.17
CA GLU A 44 -9.33 -3.35 15.07
C GLU A 44 -8.84 -3.62 13.65
N PHE A 45 -8.17 -2.63 13.09
CA PHE A 45 -7.59 -2.69 11.76
C PHE A 45 -6.08 -2.68 11.86
N ARG A 46 -5.47 -3.54 11.06
CA ARG A 46 -4.03 -3.52 10.84
C ARG A 46 -3.72 -2.46 9.79
N ILE A 47 -2.85 -1.54 10.17
CA ILE A 47 -2.42 -0.42 9.34
C ILE A 47 -0.96 -0.63 8.99
N VAL A 48 -0.67 -0.60 7.70
CA VAL A 48 0.68 -0.69 7.16
C VAL A 48 1.08 0.71 6.70
N LYS A 49 2.19 1.21 7.24
CA LYS A 49 2.75 2.54 6.94
C LYS A 49 4.14 2.39 6.34
N ILE A 50 4.35 2.99 5.16
CA ILE A 50 5.62 3.02 4.43
C ILE A 50 6.25 4.39 4.64
N GLY A 51 7.16 4.53 5.63
CA GLY A 51 7.69 5.85 6.00
C GLY A 51 6.59 6.89 6.07
N ASP A 52 6.79 8.08 5.50
CA ASP A 52 5.74 9.10 5.36
C ASP A 52 5.11 9.15 3.96
N ILE A 53 5.23 8.06 3.20
CA ILE A 53 4.78 7.97 1.79
C ILE A 53 3.34 7.51 1.71
N ASP A 54 3.01 6.43 2.43
CA ASP A 54 1.70 5.80 2.32
C ASP A 54 1.30 5.12 3.63
N LYS A 55 -0.02 5.06 3.86
CA LYS A 55 -0.65 4.45 5.04
C LYS A 55 -1.94 3.79 4.61
N GLN A 56 -2.06 2.47 4.82
CA GLN A 56 -3.21 1.70 4.33
C GLN A 56 -3.73 0.69 5.36
N VAL A 57 -5.03 0.39 5.27
CA VAL A 57 -5.64 -0.76 5.95
C VAL A 57 -5.30 -2.02 5.16
N ASP A 58 -4.48 -2.90 5.72
CA ASP A 58 -4.02 -4.12 5.03
C ASP A 58 -3.79 -5.31 5.99
N GLY A 59 -4.31 -6.47 5.60
CA GLY A 59 -4.13 -7.75 6.30
C GLY A 59 -2.97 -8.61 5.79
N GLY A 60 -2.30 -8.23 4.70
CA GLY A 60 -1.24 -9.00 4.04
C GLY A 60 0.08 -9.05 4.82
N THR A 61 0.94 -10.02 4.49
CA THR A 61 2.30 -10.09 5.05
C THR A 61 3.22 -9.11 4.32
N HIS A 62 3.91 -8.27 5.07
CA HIS A 62 4.82 -7.26 4.52
C HIS A 62 6.26 -7.50 5.00
N ILE A 63 7.21 -7.09 4.16
CA ILE A 63 8.63 -6.93 4.51
C ILE A 63 8.80 -5.83 5.57
N LYS A 64 10.00 -5.71 6.15
CA LYS A 64 10.29 -4.70 7.18
C LYS A 64 10.89 -3.42 6.59
N HIS A 65 11.54 -3.52 5.44
CA HIS A 65 12.25 -2.42 4.79
C HIS A 65 12.04 -2.44 3.28
N LEU A 66 11.95 -1.25 2.66
CA LEU A 66 11.73 -1.14 1.22
C LEU A 66 12.83 -1.79 0.37
N LYS A 67 14.09 -1.83 0.83
CA LYS A 67 15.16 -2.49 0.06
C LYS A 67 14.92 -3.98 -0.17
N GLU A 68 14.08 -4.63 0.66
CA GLU A 68 13.76 -6.06 0.49
C GLU A 68 12.89 -6.31 -0.75
N ILE A 69 12.31 -5.26 -1.36
CA ILE A 69 11.57 -5.36 -2.63
C ILE A 69 12.51 -5.66 -3.81
N GLY A 70 13.77 -5.21 -3.75
CA GLY A 70 14.69 -5.24 -4.88
C GLY A 70 14.38 -4.14 -5.90
N GLU A 71 14.15 -4.51 -7.15
CA GLU A 71 13.80 -3.57 -8.22
C GLU A 71 12.48 -3.93 -8.89
N ILE A 72 11.62 -2.95 -9.11
CA ILE A 72 10.39 -3.11 -9.90
C ILE A 72 10.73 -2.96 -11.39
N GLU A 73 10.36 -3.95 -12.19
CA GLU A 73 10.42 -3.86 -13.66
C GLU A 73 9.01 -3.95 -14.28
N ILE A 74 8.66 -2.99 -15.14
CA ILE A 74 7.40 -3.05 -15.91
C ILE A 74 7.53 -4.08 -17.03
N ILE A 75 6.62 -5.06 -17.03
CA ILE A 75 6.51 -6.04 -18.11
C ILE A 75 5.56 -5.54 -19.21
N LYS A 76 4.43 -4.95 -18.82
CA LYS A 76 3.39 -4.57 -19.78
C LYS A 76 2.46 -3.50 -19.22
N THR A 77 2.00 -2.60 -20.09
CA THR A 77 0.91 -1.68 -19.79
C THR A 77 -0.25 -1.93 -20.74
N VAL A 78 -1.48 -2.05 -20.21
CA VAL A 78 -2.70 -2.32 -20.99
C VAL A 78 -3.75 -1.26 -20.66
N ASN A 79 -4.30 -0.61 -21.69
CA ASN A 79 -5.46 0.28 -21.51
C ASN A 79 -6.73 -0.56 -21.23
N LYS A 80 -7.48 -0.20 -20.20
CA LYS A 80 -8.73 -0.87 -19.76
C LYS A 80 -9.92 0.10 -19.75
N GLY A 81 -9.89 1.09 -20.64
CA GLY A 81 -10.91 2.14 -20.79
C GLY A 81 -10.34 3.53 -20.54
N LYS A 82 -11.22 4.53 -20.62
CA LYS A 82 -10.85 5.96 -20.54
C LYS A 82 -10.07 6.32 -19.27
N ASN A 83 -10.46 5.77 -18.12
CA ASN A 83 -9.90 6.12 -16.81
C ASN A 83 -9.05 5.01 -16.18
N ASN A 84 -8.95 3.84 -16.83
CA ASN A 84 -8.34 2.66 -16.22
C ASN A 84 -7.17 2.16 -17.07
N ARG A 85 -6.02 2.00 -16.42
CA ARG A 85 -4.83 1.40 -17.02
C ARG A 85 -4.31 0.31 -16.12
N ARG A 86 -3.98 -0.84 -16.70
CA ARG A 86 -3.41 -1.98 -15.98
C ARG A 86 -1.92 -2.03 -16.22
N LEU A 87 -1.15 -2.00 -15.14
CA LEU A 87 0.29 -2.20 -15.14
C LEU A 87 0.59 -3.65 -14.72
N TYR A 88 1.44 -4.34 -15.45
CA TYR A 88 2.02 -5.62 -15.08
C TYR A 88 3.51 -5.40 -14.79
N PHE A 89 3.97 -5.89 -13.66
CA PHE A 89 5.35 -5.73 -13.21
C PHE A 89 5.86 -7.01 -12.55
N VAL A 90 7.18 -7.10 -12.41
CA VAL A 90 7.88 -8.13 -11.64
C VAL A 90 8.83 -7.46 -10.65
N LEU A 91 9.26 -8.22 -9.65
CA LEU A 91 10.32 -7.86 -8.71
C LEU A 91 11.58 -8.64 -9.09
N LYS A 92 12.73 -7.97 -9.03
CA LYS A 92 14.06 -8.57 -9.26
C LYS A 92 14.81 -8.78 -7.95
#